data_AF-A0A1G6W2V9-F1
#
_entry.id   AF-A0A1G6W2V9-F1
#
_cell.length_a   1.000
_cell.length_b   1.000
_cell.length_c   1.000
_cell.angle_alpha   90.00
_cell.angle_beta   90.00
_cell.angle_gamma   90.00
#
_symmetry.space_group_name_H-M   'P 1'
#
loop_
_entity.id
_entity.type
_entity.pdbx_description
1 polymer ?
#
loop_
_entity_poly.entity_id
_entity_poly.type
_entity_poly.pdbx_seq_one_letter_code
_entity_poly.pdbx_strand_id
1 'polypeptide(L)'
;MNPQRMQQLIDAYGADATRWPSAEGGRSALPIDALGRALREADALDRALDASFESMPLPLGLRARILASAPALRRTWWQELAEALGGARLAAPVFACALSLGIGLAWLLPAGGSAVDGELDNYLALAWIDPTDSEELP
;
A
#
# COMPACT_ATOMS: atom_id res chain seq x y z
N MET A 1 -18.39 10.49 4.48
CA MET A 1 -17.05 11.10 4.41
C MET A 1 -16.83 11.90 5.69
N ASN A 2 -15.63 11.86 6.27
CA ASN A 2 -15.29 12.62 7.48
C ASN A 2 -14.95 14.10 7.10
N PRO A 3 -15.38 15.12 7.87
CA PRO A 3 -15.10 16.53 7.54
C PRO A 3 -13.60 16.87 7.47
N GLN A 4 -12.75 16.27 8.32
CA GLN A 4 -11.30 16.44 8.23
C GLN A 4 -10.75 15.90 6.90
N ARG A 5 -11.26 14.77 6.41
CA ARG A 5 -10.84 14.22 5.12
C ARG A 5 -11.28 15.12 3.96
N MET A 6 -12.44 15.75 4.08
CA MET A 6 -12.91 16.70 3.08
C MET A 6 -12.04 17.96 3.03
N GLN A 7 -11.61 18.49 4.18
CA GLN A 7 -10.67 19.61 4.21
C GLN A 7 -9.36 19.26 3.49
N GLN A 8 -8.80 18.08 3.77
CA GLN A 8 -7.60 17.60 3.07
C GLN A 8 -7.78 17.51 1.55
N LEU A 9 -8.98 17.13 1.09
CA LEU A 9 -9.28 17.08 -0.34
C LEU A 9 -9.35 18.47 -0.96
N ILE A 10 -9.99 19.43 -0.29
CA ILE A 10 -10.04 20.82 -0.75
C ILE A 10 -8.63 21.42 -0.79
N ASP A 11 -7.83 21.20 0.26
CA ASP A 11 -6.47 21.73 0.34
C ASP A 11 -5.55 21.12 -0.74
N ALA A 12 -5.77 19.86 -1.12
CA ALA A 12 -4.92 19.16 -2.09
C ALA A 12 -5.39 19.30 -3.56
N TYR A 13 -6.69 19.37 -3.81
CA TYR A 13 -7.28 19.30 -5.16
C TYR A 13 -8.13 20.52 -5.54
N GLY A 14 -8.37 21.46 -4.62
CA GLY A 14 -9.19 22.64 -4.85
C GLY A 14 -10.70 22.38 -4.76
N ALA A 15 -11.49 23.35 -5.22
CA ALA A 15 -12.95 23.32 -5.11
C ALA A 15 -13.62 22.39 -6.14
N ASP A 16 -12.90 21.97 -7.17
CA ASP A 16 -13.42 21.17 -8.28
C ASP A 16 -13.47 19.67 -7.92
N ALA A 17 -14.68 19.20 -7.60
CA ALA A 17 -14.94 17.81 -7.25
C ALA A 17 -14.64 16.81 -8.37
N THR A 18 -14.56 17.24 -9.64
CA THR A 18 -14.23 16.34 -10.75
C THR A 18 -12.76 15.93 -10.76
N ARG A 19 -11.89 16.71 -10.10
CA ARG A 19 -10.44 16.42 -9.96
C ARG A 19 -10.15 15.47 -8.81
N TRP A 20 -11.12 15.23 -7.94
CA TRP A 20 -10.92 14.38 -6.77
C TRP A 20 -10.77 12.92 -7.17
N PRO A 21 -9.97 12.13 -6.43
CA PRO A 21 -9.78 10.72 -6.70
C PRO A 21 -11.14 10.00 -6.72
N SER A 22 -11.33 9.09 -7.68
CA SER A 22 -12.63 8.46 -7.99
C SER A 22 -13.26 7.67 -6.83
N ALA A 23 -12.46 7.22 -5.88
CA ALA A 23 -12.93 6.59 -4.64
C ALA A 23 -13.65 7.58 -3.69
N GLU A 24 -13.37 8.88 -3.84
CA GLU A 24 -13.83 9.97 -2.97
C GLU A 24 -14.63 11.05 -3.76
N GLY A 25 -14.62 11.00 -5.09
CA GLY A 25 -15.24 11.97 -6.03
C GLY A 25 -16.77 11.90 -6.15
N GLY A 26 -17.43 11.05 -5.36
CA GLY A 26 -18.88 11.09 -5.22
C GLY A 26 -19.25 12.27 -4.34
N ARG A 27 -19.62 13.42 -4.95
CA ARG A 27 -20.22 14.63 -4.36
C ARG A 27 -20.76 14.33 -2.97
N SER A 28 -19.90 14.49 -1.95
CA SER A 28 -20.19 13.90 -0.67
C SER A 28 -21.43 14.58 -0.10
N ALA A 29 -22.36 13.80 0.44
CA ALA A 29 -23.58 14.27 1.10
C ALA A 29 -23.29 15.01 2.44
N LEU A 30 -22.13 15.63 2.58
CA LEU A 30 -21.85 16.54 3.68
C LEU A 30 -22.58 17.86 3.41
N PRO A 31 -23.25 18.42 4.44
CA PRO A 31 -23.94 19.69 4.30
C PRO A 31 -22.94 20.77 3.86
N ILE A 32 -23.20 21.35 2.69
CA ILE A 32 -22.38 22.39 2.04
C ILE A 32 -22.14 23.56 3.01
N ASP A 33 -23.01 23.78 3.99
CA ASP A 33 -22.92 24.91 4.92
C ASP A 33 -21.69 24.89 5.83
N ALA A 34 -21.23 23.72 6.27
CA ALA A 34 -20.06 23.62 7.16
C ALA A 34 -18.74 23.92 6.42
N LEU A 35 -18.69 23.59 5.12
CA LEU A 35 -17.49 23.70 4.29
C LEU A 35 -17.59 24.77 3.20
N GLY A 36 -18.73 25.45 3.11
CA GLY A 36 -19.05 26.36 2.02
C GLY A 36 -18.15 27.59 2.01
N ARG A 37 -17.59 27.99 3.17
CA ARG A 37 -16.54 29.02 3.21
C ARG A 37 -15.25 28.52 2.57
N ALA A 38 -14.73 27.38 3.00
CA ALA A 38 -13.51 26.79 2.46
C ALA A 38 -13.62 26.53 0.94
N LEU A 39 -14.76 26.01 0.47
CA LEU A 39 -15.00 25.81 -0.96
C LEU A 39 -15.04 27.11 -1.75
N ARG A 40 -15.65 28.18 -1.21
CA ARG A 40 -15.66 29.49 -1.87
C ARG A 40 -14.28 30.13 -1.90
N GLU A 41 -13.50 29.98 -0.85
CA GLU A 41 -12.12 30.46 -0.79
C GLU A 41 -11.24 29.71 -1.79
N ALA A 42 -11.34 28.38 -1.85
CA ALA A 42 -10.65 27.57 -2.84
C ALA A 42 -11.06 27.93 -4.28
N ASP A 43 -12.36 28.07 -4.54
CA ASP A 43 -12.87 28.45 -5.87
C ASP A 43 -12.41 29.88 -6.28
N ALA A 44 -12.37 30.81 -5.34
CA ALA A 44 -11.86 32.15 -5.60
C ALA A 44 -10.36 32.15 -5.91
N LEU A 45 -9.58 31.33 -5.20
CA LEU A 45 -8.15 31.14 -5.47
C LEU A 45 -7.93 30.47 -6.83
N ASP A 46 -8.67 29.40 -7.13
CA ASP A 46 -8.59 28.68 -8.41
C ASP A 46 -8.87 29.64 -9.58
N ARG A 47 -9.94 30.46 -9.47
CA ARG A 47 -10.25 31.48 -10.48
C ARG A 47 -9.19 32.56 -10.60
N ALA A 48 -8.58 32.99 -9.49
CA ALA A 48 -7.51 33.97 -9.51
C ALA A 48 -6.24 33.42 -10.18
N LEU A 49 -5.93 32.14 -9.94
CA LEU A 49 -4.82 31.45 -10.58
C LEU A 49 -5.10 31.28 -12.08
N ASP A 50 -6.26 30.76 -12.46
CA ASP A 50 -6.65 30.61 -13.87
C ASP A 50 -6.63 31.94 -14.62
N ALA A 51 -7.05 33.04 -13.97
CA ALA A 51 -6.96 34.38 -14.55
C ALA A 51 -5.52 34.90 -14.68
N SER A 52 -4.62 34.50 -13.78
CA SER A 52 -3.21 34.91 -13.83
C SER A 52 -2.40 34.18 -14.90
N PHE A 53 -2.80 32.96 -15.23
CA PHE A 53 -2.22 32.19 -16.34
C PHE A 53 -3.01 32.47 -17.62
N GLU A 54 -2.86 33.69 -18.13
CA GLU A 54 -3.33 34.04 -19.47
C GLU A 54 -2.74 33.02 -20.45
N SER A 55 -3.63 32.28 -21.13
CA SER A 55 -3.39 31.08 -21.93
C SER A 55 -2.09 31.16 -22.74
N MET A 56 -0.99 30.75 -22.10
CA MET A 56 0.32 30.77 -22.72
C MET A 56 0.31 29.67 -23.78
N PRO A 57 0.58 29.96 -25.06
CA PRO A 57 0.58 28.94 -26.09
C PRO A 57 1.62 27.89 -25.72
N LEU A 58 1.14 26.68 -25.37
CA LEU A 58 2.03 25.58 -25.04
C LEU A 58 2.84 25.23 -26.31
N PRO A 59 4.17 25.10 -26.21
CA PRO A 59 4.98 24.64 -27.33
C PRO A 59 4.48 23.28 -27.81
N LEU A 60 4.29 23.12 -29.12
CA LEU A 60 3.98 21.81 -29.71
C LEU A 60 5.03 20.79 -29.23
N GLY A 61 4.55 19.66 -28.71
CA GLY A 61 5.43 18.60 -28.20
C GLY A 61 5.98 18.81 -26.79
N LEU A 62 5.56 19.84 -26.03
CA LEU A 62 5.96 20.01 -24.62
C LEU A 62 5.68 18.74 -23.79
N ARG A 63 4.49 18.14 -23.97
CA ARG A 63 4.13 16.88 -23.31
C ARG A 63 5.12 15.77 -23.62
N ALA A 64 5.50 15.59 -24.89
CA ALA A 64 6.46 14.58 -25.29
C ALA A 64 7.84 14.83 -24.69
N ARG A 65 8.27 16.10 -24.62
CA ARG A 65 9.54 16.48 -23.97
C ARG A 65 9.53 16.23 -22.47
N ILE A 66 8.43 16.57 -21.77
CA ILE A 66 8.28 16.27 -20.34
C ILE A 66 8.36 14.77 -20.10
N LEU A 67 7.63 13.97 -20.88
CA LEU A 67 7.66 12.51 -20.78
C LEU A 67 9.05 11.94 -21.07
N ALA A 68 9.76 12.47 -22.06
CA ALA A 68 11.13 12.05 -22.37
C ALA A 68 12.14 12.47 -21.28
N SER A 69 11.89 13.58 -20.59
CA SER A 69 12.74 14.07 -19.50
C SER A 69 12.44 13.43 -18.14
N ALA A 70 11.33 12.71 -18.02
CA ALA A 70 10.98 12.04 -16.78
C ALA A 70 12.00 10.93 -16.49
N PRO A 71 12.53 10.81 -15.26
CA PRO A 71 13.38 9.70 -14.90
C PRO A 71 12.60 8.40 -15.10
N ALA A 72 12.99 7.62 -16.11
CA ALA A 72 12.38 6.32 -16.35
C ALA A 72 12.65 5.45 -15.11
N LEU A 73 11.57 5.00 -14.45
CA LEU A 73 11.68 3.95 -13.46
C LEU A 73 12.35 2.76 -14.16
N ARG A 74 13.55 2.38 -13.71
CA ARG A 74 14.27 1.24 -14.25
C ARG A 74 13.44 0.00 -13.92
N ARG A 75 12.61 -0.43 -14.88
CA ARG A 75 11.88 -1.69 -14.77
C ARG A 75 12.92 -2.79 -14.69
N THR A 76 12.88 -3.55 -13.59
CA THR A 76 13.73 -4.73 -13.44
C THR A 76 13.17 -5.83 -14.33
N TRP A 77 14.03 -6.67 -14.87
CA TRP A 77 13.64 -7.77 -15.76
C TRP A 77 12.59 -8.71 -15.12
N TRP A 78 12.58 -8.83 -13.80
CA TRP A 78 11.54 -9.55 -13.04
C TRP A 78 10.16 -8.89 -13.13
N GLN A 79 10.08 -7.56 -13.22
CA GLN A 79 8.82 -6.84 -13.41
C GLN A 79 8.29 -7.04 -14.84
N GLU A 80 9.15 -7.07 -15.85
CA GLU A 80 8.74 -7.42 -17.22
C GLU A 80 8.26 -8.88 -17.30
N LEU A 81 8.94 -9.81 -16.61
CA LEU A 81 8.50 -11.20 -16.51
C LEU A 81 7.16 -11.31 -15.79
N ALA A 82 6.98 -10.59 -14.68
CA ALA A 82 5.73 -10.58 -13.93
C ALA A 82 4.58 -9.97 -14.75
N GLU A 83 4.84 -8.92 -15.53
CA GLU A 83 3.85 -8.28 -16.41
C GLU A 83 3.50 -9.19 -17.61
N ALA A 84 4.50 -9.87 -18.20
CA ALA A 84 4.32 -10.88 -19.25
C ALA A 84 3.56 -12.12 -18.76
N LEU A 85 3.74 -12.51 -17.50
CA LEU A 85 2.96 -13.54 -16.83
C LEU A 85 1.60 -13.03 -16.31
N GLY A 86 1.12 -11.85 -16.73
CA GLY A 86 -0.24 -11.37 -16.43
C GLY A 86 -0.37 -10.41 -15.25
N GLY A 87 0.77 -9.92 -14.72
CA GLY A 87 0.84 -8.86 -13.73
C GLY A 87 0.04 -9.13 -12.45
N ALA A 88 -0.41 -8.06 -11.79
CA ALA A 88 -1.18 -8.12 -10.55
C ALA A 88 -2.50 -8.92 -10.65
N ARG A 89 -2.99 -9.21 -11.85
CA ARG A 89 -4.20 -10.03 -12.07
C ARG A 89 -3.98 -11.50 -11.76
N LEU A 90 -2.76 -12.02 -11.92
CA LEU A 90 -2.42 -13.41 -11.55
C LEU A 90 -1.81 -13.54 -10.16
N ALA A 91 -1.40 -12.45 -9.52
CA ALA A 91 -0.83 -12.49 -8.16
C ALA A 91 -1.80 -13.13 -7.15
N ALA A 92 -3.08 -12.79 -7.21
CA ALA A 92 -4.10 -13.36 -6.33
C ALA A 92 -4.34 -14.87 -6.55
N PRO A 93 -4.61 -15.38 -7.77
CA PRO A 93 -4.80 -16.82 -7.98
C PRO A 93 -3.52 -17.63 -7.77
N VAL A 94 -2.33 -17.11 -8.13
CA VAL A 94 -1.06 -17.80 -7.88
C VAL A 94 -0.77 -17.91 -6.39
N PHE A 95 -1.02 -16.85 -5.62
CA PHE A 95 -0.92 -16.89 -4.16
C PHE A 95 -1.92 -17.88 -3.54
N ALA A 96 -3.17 -17.89 -4.01
CA ALA A 96 -4.17 -18.84 -3.55
C ALA A 96 -3.79 -20.30 -3.87
N CYS A 97 -3.23 -20.56 -5.05
CA CYS A 97 -2.70 -21.88 -5.41
C CYS A 97 -1.52 -22.27 -4.52
N ALA A 98 -0.55 -21.39 -4.30
CA ALA A 98 0.60 -21.65 -3.44
C ALA A 98 0.20 -21.91 -1.98
N LEU A 99 -0.76 -21.13 -1.46
CA LEU A 99 -1.29 -21.31 -0.10
C LEU A 99 -2.02 -22.66 0.04
N SER A 100 -2.87 -23.00 -0.94
CA SER A 100 -3.62 -24.26 -0.93
C SER A 100 -2.68 -25.47 -1.02
N LEU A 101 -1.61 -25.37 -1.81
CA LEU A 101 -0.62 -26.42 -1.97
C LEU A 101 0.24 -26.57 -0.70
N GLY A 102 0.60 -25.47 -0.03
CA GLY A 102 1.27 -25.50 1.27
C GLY A 102 0.42 -26.13 2.38
N ILE A 103 -0.86 -25.78 2.47
CA ILE A 103 -1.80 -26.36 3.45
C ILE A 103 -2.03 -27.85 3.15
N GLY A 104 -2.20 -28.21 1.88
CA GLY A 104 -2.37 -29.61 1.45
C GLY A 104 -1.14 -30.46 1.74
N LEU A 105 0.07 -29.91 1.54
CA LEU A 105 1.32 -30.59 1.84
C LEU A 105 1.53 -30.77 3.35
N ALA A 106 1.12 -29.79 4.17
CA ALA A 106 1.14 -29.90 5.62
C ALA A 106 0.20 -31.01 6.15
N TRP A 107 -0.90 -31.29 5.44
CA TRP A 107 -1.81 -32.39 5.75
C TRP A 107 -1.32 -33.77 5.26
N LEU A 108 -0.51 -33.79 4.20
CA LEU A 108 0.03 -35.03 3.63
C LEU A 108 1.36 -35.46 4.28
N LEU A 109 2.05 -34.55 4.97
CA LEU A 109 3.23 -34.90 5.74
C LEU A 109 2.79 -35.66 7.00
N PRO A 110 3.17 -36.94 7.17
CA PRO A 110 2.93 -37.61 8.44
C PRO A 110 3.67 -36.81 9.52
N ALA A 111 2.99 -36.55 10.64
CA ALA A 111 3.59 -35.93 11.82
C ALA A 111 4.73 -36.82 12.34
N GLY A 112 5.92 -36.67 11.77
CA GLY A 112 7.16 -37.28 12.22
C GLY A 112 7.67 -36.60 13.49
N GLY A 113 6.79 -36.36 14.47
CA GLY A 113 7.06 -35.62 15.69
C GLY A 113 7.87 -36.39 16.73
N SER A 114 7.94 -37.72 16.64
CA SER A 114 8.55 -38.52 17.71
C SER A 114 10.06 -38.35 17.88
N ALA A 115 10.79 -37.87 16.85
CA ALA A 115 12.24 -37.66 16.94
C ALA A 115 12.61 -36.25 17.44
N VAL A 116 11.79 -35.25 17.14
CA VAL A 116 12.07 -33.83 17.47
C VAL A 116 11.54 -33.49 18.86
N ASP A 117 10.41 -34.07 19.27
CA ASP A 117 9.83 -33.83 20.60
C ASP A 117 10.76 -34.33 21.72
N GLY A 118 11.41 -35.48 21.53
CA GLY A 118 12.35 -36.03 22.51
C GLY A 118 13.66 -35.22 22.66
N GLU A 119 14.09 -34.51 21.62
CA GLU A 119 15.27 -33.64 21.69
C GLU A 119 14.93 -32.32 22.38
N LEU A 120 13.76 -31.75 22.11
CA LEU A 120 13.26 -30.56 22.80
C LEU A 120 13.07 -30.78 24.30
N ASP A 121 12.52 -31.94 24.70
CA ASP A 121 12.37 -32.31 26.11
C ASP A 121 13.73 -32.44 26.81
N ASN A 122 14.77 -32.90 26.10
CA ASN A 122 16.12 -33.00 26.65
C ASN A 122 16.78 -31.61 26.84
N TYR A 123 16.56 -30.67 25.92
CA TYR A 123 17.06 -29.28 26.09
C TYR A 123 16.30 -28.52 27.18
N LEU A 124 14.99 -28.77 27.33
CA LEU A 124 14.19 -28.19 28.41
C LEU A 124 14.57 -28.78 29.78
N ALA A 125 14.88 -30.07 29.85
CA ALA A 125 15.41 -30.69 31.06
C ALA A 125 16.80 -30.13 31.43
N LEU A 126 17.67 -29.88 30.45
CA LEU A 126 18.98 -29.27 30.67
C LEU A 126 18.89 -27.81 31.13
N ALA A 127 17.86 -27.08 30.69
CA ALA A 127 17.61 -25.70 31.11
C ALA A 127 16.94 -25.60 32.49
N TRP A 128 16.35 -26.69 32.99
CA TRP A 128 15.73 -26.76 34.33
C TRP A 128 16.70 -27.25 35.42
N ILE A 129 17.90 -27.71 35.04
CA ILE A 129 18.97 -27.96 36.01
C ILE A 129 19.39 -26.61 36.59
N ASP A 130 19.04 -26.38 37.85
CA ASP A 130 19.38 -25.19 38.61
C ASP A 130 20.91 -25.18 38.86
N PRO A 131 21.67 -24.18 38.39
CA PRO A 131 23.12 -24.15 38.58
C PRO A 131 23.55 -24.11 40.06
N THR A 132 22.64 -23.85 41.00
CA THR A 132 22.93 -23.78 42.44
C THR A 132 23.02 -25.13 43.15
N ASP A 133 22.64 -26.25 42.53
CA ASP A 133 22.78 -27.60 43.12
C ASP A 133 24.22 -28.16 43.02
N SER A 134 25.17 -27.38 42.49
CA SER A 134 26.55 -27.83 42.25
C SER A 134 27.51 -27.66 43.44
N GLU A 135 27.09 -27.03 44.55
CA GLU A 135 28.01 -26.63 45.64
C GLU A 135 28.04 -27.57 46.87
N GLU A 136 27.29 -28.67 46.89
CA GLU A 136 27.36 -29.64 47.99
C GLU A 136 27.87 -31.01 47.54
N LEU A 137 29.17 -31.10 47.28
CA LEU A 137 29.90 -32.37 47.38
C LEU A 137 31.16 -32.16 48.24
N PRO A 138 31.25 -32.79 49.43
CA PRO A 138 32.45 -32.82 50.26
C PRO A 138 33.56 -33.74 49.71
#